data_AF-A0A3N5RVR3-F1
#
_entry.id   AF-A0A3N5RVR3-F1
#
_cell.length_a   1.000
_cell.length_b   1.000
_cell.length_c   1.000
_cell.angle_alpha   90.00
_cell.angle_beta   90.00
_cell.angle_gamma   90.00
#
_symmetry.space_group_name_H-M   'P 1'
#
loop_
_entity.id
_entity.type
_entity.pdbx_description
1 polymer ?
#
loop_
_entity_poly.entity_id
_entity_poly.type
_entity_poly.pdbx_seq_one_letter_code
_entity_poly.pdbx_strand_id
1 'polypeptide(L)'
;MKDVENQTAGRLKLGPGTLYGTIKRLLAASLIEEVDERPDPELDDERRRYYRLTALGRRLALEENQRLTQAVKAARLKHLSNEPLS
;
A
#
# COMPACT_ATOMS: atom_id res chain seq x y z
N MET A 1 7.00 -4.63 7.36
CA MET A 1 7.04 -5.78 6.42
C MET A 1 6.09 -6.89 6.87
N LYS A 2 6.13 -7.31 8.14
CA LYS A 2 5.18 -8.29 8.71
C LYS A 2 3.71 -7.92 8.50
N ASP A 3 3.33 -6.64 8.63
CA ASP A 3 1.93 -6.23 8.43
C ASP A 3 1.43 -6.47 7.01
N VAL A 4 2.25 -6.19 6.00
CA VAL A 4 1.91 -6.45 4.59
C VAL A 4 1.79 -7.95 4.33
N GLU A 5 2.71 -8.74 4.90
CA GLU A 5 2.64 -10.19 4.82
C GLU A 5 1.34 -10.72 5.46
N ASN A 6 0.98 -10.22 6.64
CA ASN A 6 -0.24 -10.61 7.34
C ASN A 6 -1.50 -10.21 6.57
N GLN A 7 -1.60 -8.96 6.12
CA GLN A 7 -2.75 -8.44 5.35
C GLN A 7 -2.95 -9.17 4.03
N THR A 8 -1.87 -9.70 3.44
CA THR A 8 -1.93 -10.46 2.18
C THR A 8 -1.95 -11.96 2.39
N ALA A 9 -2.13 -12.44 3.63
CA ALA A 9 -2.09 -13.86 3.98
C ALA A 9 -0.83 -14.57 3.42
N GLY A 10 0.31 -13.90 3.48
CA GLY A 10 1.60 -14.39 2.99
C GLY A 10 1.81 -14.33 1.47
N ARG A 11 0.79 -13.90 0.70
CA ARG A 11 0.87 -13.83 -0.78
C ARG A 11 1.86 -12.77 -1.25
N LEU A 12 2.06 -11.70 -0.47
CA LEU A 12 3.06 -10.69 -0.75
C LEU A 12 4.07 -10.61 0.40
N LYS A 13 5.34 -10.87 0.06
CA LYS A 13 6.46 -10.67 0.97
C LYS A 13 7.36 -9.57 0.42
N LEU A 14 7.40 -8.44 1.11
CA LEU A 14 8.30 -7.35 0.76
C LEU A 14 9.62 -7.58 1.49
N GLY A 15 10.67 -7.92 0.75
CA GLY A 15 12.03 -7.88 1.27
C GLY A 15 12.54 -6.44 1.39
N PRO A 16 13.62 -6.18 2.15
CA PRO A 16 14.16 -4.84 2.35
C PRO A 16 14.45 -4.10 1.03
N GLY A 17 15.10 -4.75 0.06
CA GLY A 17 15.42 -4.13 -1.24
C GLY A 17 14.18 -3.71 -2.03
N THR A 18 13.15 -4.55 -2.09
CA THR A 18 11.88 -4.25 -2.77
C THR A 18 11.13 -3.12 -2.08
N LEU A 19 11.13 -3.11 -0.75
CA LEU A 19 10.50 -2.05 0.04
C LEU A 19 11.15 -0.69 -0.22
N TYR A 20 12.48 -0.60 -0.03
CA TYR A 20 13.19 0.67 -0.24
C TYR A 20 13.14 1.13 -1.70
N GLY A 21 13.21 0.20 -2.66
CA GLY A 21 13.02 0.51 -4.07
C GLY A 21 11.62 1.07 -4.37
N THR A 22 10.59 0.54 -3.72
CA THR A 22 9.21 1.02 -3.88
C THR A 22 9.04 2.41 -3.26
N ILE A 23 9.53 2.62 -2.03
CA ILE A 23 9.51 3.94 -1.36
C ILE A 23 10.19 5.00 -2.24
N LYS A 24 11.39 4.69 -2.77
CA LYS A 24 12.12 5.61 -3.65
C LYS A 24 11.32 6.00 -4.89
N ARG A 25 10.64 5.04 -5.54
CA ARG A 25 9.80 5.32 -6.71
C ARG A 25 8.57 6.16 -6.35
N LEU A 26 7.92 5.88 -5.22
CA LEU A 26 6.76 6.63 -4.76
C LEU A 26 7.11 8.08 -4.39
N LEU A 27 8.27 8.30 -3.76
CA LEU A 27 8.81 9.64 -3.49
C LEU A 27 9.12 10.38 -4.80
N ALA A 28 9.83 9.73 -5.73
CA ALA A 28 10.16 10.33 -7.02
C ALA A 28 8.90 10.71 -7.83
N ALA A 29 7.81 9.96 -7.67
CA ALA A 29 6.52 10.24 -8.28
C ALA A 29 5.64 11.22 -7.46
N SER A 30 6.13 11.78 -6.35
CA SER A 30 5.39 12.68 -5.44
C SER A 30 4.07 12.08 -4.91
N LEU A 31 3.99 10.75 -4.80
CA LEU A 31 2.80 10.04 -4.29
C LEU A 31 2.86 9.89 -2.77
N ILE A 32 4.05 9.87 -2.20
CA ILE A 32 4.28 9.94 -0.76
C ILE A 32 5.27 11.05 -0.47
N GLU A 33 5.26 11.51 0.77
CA GLU A 33 6.25 12.43 1.33
C GLU A 33 6.73 11.91 2.68
N GLU A 34 7.96 12.26 3.02
CA GLU A 34 8.51 12.01 4.36
C GLU A 34 7.97 13.04 5.33
N VAL A 35 7.69 12.62 6.56
CA VAL A 35 7.26 13.50 7.64
C VAL A 35 8.15 13.32 8.86
N ASP A 36 8.49 14.44 9.49
CA ASP A 36 9.25 14.48 10.74
C ASP A 36 8.38 14.16 11.96
N GLU A 37 7.05 14.06 11.77
CA GLU A 37 6.08 13.78 12.81
C GLU A 37 6.21 12.32 13.29
N ARG A 38 6.61 12.16 14.56
CA ARG A 38 6.89 10.88 15.19
C ARG A 38 5.65 10.37 15.93
N PRO A 39 5.08 9.22 15.55
CA PRO A 39 4.05 8.57 16.35
C PRO A 39 4.72 7.89 17.56
N ASP A 40 4.54 8.51 18.73
CA ASP A 40 4.92 8.04 20.08
C ASP A 40 6.44 7.98 20.40
N PRO A 41 6.95 8.85 21.31
CA PRO A 41 8.34 8.83 21.76
C PRO A 41 8.78 7.53 22.46
N GLU A 42 7.87 6.71 22.98
CA GLU A 42 8.22 5.47 23.69
C GLU A 42 8.54 4.29 22.76
N LEU A 43 8.25 4.42 21.46
CA LEU A 43 8.53 3.40 20.43
C LEU A 43 9.77 3.74 19.58
N ASP A 44 10.55 4.75 20.01
CA ASP A 44 11.51 5.47 19.17
C ASP A 44 12.80 4.66 18.93
N ASP A 45 13.04 4.39 17.65
CA ASP A 45 14.36 4.08 17.10
C ASP A 45 14.66 5.28 16.20
N GLU A 46 15.61 6.13 16.61
CA GLU A 46 15.95 7.43 15.98
C GLU A 46 16.25 7.35 14.47
N ARG A 47 16.35 6.14 13.91
CA ARG A 47 16.62 5.86 12.49
C ARG A 47 15.35 5.64 11.65
N ARG A 48 14.15 5.57 12.24
CA ARG A 48 12.92 5.29 11.49
C ARG A 48 12.38 6.54 10.78
N ARG A 49 12.26 6.44 9.46
CA ARG A 49 11.67 7.47 8.59
C ARG A 49 10.18 7.19 8.40
N TYR A 50 9.34 8.19 8.63
CA TYR A 50 7.90 8.10 8.46
C TYR A 50 7.46 8.71 7.13
N TYR A 51 6.46 8.11 6.51
CA TYR A 51 5.93 8.56 5.23
C TYR A 51 4.41 8.63 5.29
N ARG A 52 3.83 9.60 4.58
CA ARG A 52 2.38 9.68 4.36
C ARG A 52 2.06 9.86 2.88
N LEU A 53 0.82 9.55 2.51
CA LEU A 53 0.31 9.84 1.16
C LEU A 53 0.18 11.35 0.98
N THR A 54 0.63 11.86 -0.16
CA THR A 54 0.29 13.21 -0.60
C THR A 54 -1.17 13.26 -1.05
N ALA A 55 -1.73 14.45 -1.30
CA ALA A 55 -3.06 14.58 -1.89
C ALA A 55 -3.17 13.85 -3.25
N LEU A 56 -2.12 13.93 -4.06
CA LEU A 56 -2.00 13.21 -5.33
C LEU A 56 -1.98 11.70 -5.11
N GLY A 57 -1.13 11.21 -4.20
CA GLY A 57 -1.01 9.79 -3.88
C GLY A 57 -2.32 9.20 -3.35
N ARG A 58 -3.03 9.95 -2.50
CA ARG A 58 -4.35 9.53 -1.99
C ARG A 58 -5.37 9.41 -3.11
N ARG A 59 -5.46 10.39 -4.00
CA ARG A 59 -6.39 10.35 -5.14
C ARG A 59 -6.08 9.16 -6.06
N LEU A 60 -4.82 8.95 -6.40
CA LEU A 60 -4.42 7.85 -7.28
C LEU A 60 -4.70 6.47 -6.63
N ALA A 61 -4.45 6.34 -5.33
CA ALA A 61 -4.77 5.10 -4.60
C ALA A 61 -6.27 4.79 -4.60
N LEU A 62 -7.12 5.82 -4.50
CA LEU A 62 -8.58 5.67 -4.60
C LEU A 62 -9.01 5.26 -6.01
N GLU A 63 -8.47 5.91 -7.05
CA GLU A 63 -8.74 5.55 -8.45
C GLU A 63 -8.33 4.10 -8.76
N GLU A 64 -7.16 3.68 -8.28
CA GLU A 64 -6.69 2.30 -8.46
C GLU A 64 -7.55 1.29 -7.71
N ASN A 65 -7.99 1.61 -6.49
CA ASN A 65 -8.92 0.76 -5.74
C ASN A 65 -10.25 0.59 -6.48
N GLN A 66 -10.79 1.66 -7.07
CA GLN A 66 -11.99 1.61 -7.89
C GLN A 66 -11.77 0.72 -9.12
N ARG A 67 -10.64 0.87 -9.81
CA ARG A 67 -10.28 0.05 -10.98
C ARG A 67 -10.21 -1.44 -10.64
N LEU A 68 -9.55 -1.79 -9.52
CA LEU A 68 -9.45 -3.18 -9.05
C LEU A 68 -10.82 -3.75 -8.67
N THR A 69 -11.64 -2.96 -7.97
CA THR A 69 -13.01 -3.35 -7.60
C THR A 69 -13.86 -3.66 -8.85
N GLN A 70 -13.77 -2.82 -9.88
CA GLN A 70 -14.46 -3.04 -11.15
C GLN A 70 -13.97 -4.30 -11.86
N ALA A 71 -12.65 -4.55 -11.87
CA ALA A 71 -12.08 -5.76 -12.47
C ALA A 71 -12.57 -7.03 -11.76
N VAL A 72 -12.60 -7.04 -10.43
CA VAL A 72 -13.13 -8.16 -9.64
C VAL A 72 -14.63 -8.35 -9.90
N LYS A 73 -15.41 -7.27 -9.98
CA LYS A 73 -16.85 -7.34 -10.32
C LYS A 73 -17.06 -7.96 -11.70
N ALA A 74 -16.27 -7.58 -12.70
CA ALA A 74 -16.35 -8.14 -14.04
C ALA A 74 -15.96 -9.63 -14.06
N ALA A 75 -14.95 -10.04 -13.31
CA ALA A 75 -14.57 -11.45 -13.16
C ALA A 75 -15.68 -12.28 -12.51
N ARG A 76 -16.32 -11.75 -11.45
CA ARG A 76 -17.47 -12.38 -10.78
C ARG A 76 -18.64 -12.61 -11.73
N LEU A 77 -19.00 -11.59 -12.54
CA LEU A 77 -20.07 -11.71 -13.55
C LEU A 77 -19.79 -12.76 -14.62
N LYS A 78 -18.52 -13.05 -14.90
CA LYS A 78 -18.09 -14.09 -15.85
C LYS A 78 -17.84 -15.44 -15.19
N HIS A 79 -18.19 -15.60 -13.90
CA HIS A 79 -17.93 -16.81 -13.11
C HIS A 79 -16.44 -17.20 -13.06
N LEU A 80 -15.54 -16.21 -13.13
CA LEU A 80 -14.08 -16.40 -13.08
C LEU A 80 -13.49 -16.27 -11.66
N SER A 81 -14.34 -16.18 -10.64
CA SER A 81 -13.93 -16.10 -9.24
C SER A 81 -14.77 -17.01 -8.36
N ASN A 82 -14.11 -17.77 -7.48
CA ASN A 82 -14.75 -18.72 -6.57
C ASN A 82 -15.38 -18.07 -5.31
N GLU A 83 -15.45 -16.73 -5.23
CA GLU A 83 -16.02 -15.99 -4.09
C GLU A 83 -17.38 -15.36 -4.46
N PRO A 84 -18.44 -15.55 -3.64
CA PRO A 84 -19.76 -14.99 -3.89
C PRO A 84 -19.80 -13.46 -3.72
N LEU A 85 -20.80 -12.81 -4.35
CA LEU A 85 -21.12 -11.39 -4.12
C LEU A 85 -21.63 -11.22 -2.68
N SER A 86 -20.87 -10.53 -1.82
CA SER A 86 -21.39 -9.93 -0.59
C SER A 86 -22.23 -8.70 -0.91
#